data_AF-A0A957QBU9-F1
#
_entry.id   AF-A0A957QBU9-F1
#
_cell.length_a   1.000
_cell.length_b   1.000
_cell.length_c   1.000
_cell.angle_alpha   90.00
_cell.angle_beta   90.00
_cell.angle_gamma   90.00
#
_symmetry.space_group_name_H-M   'P 1'
#
loop_
_entity.id
_entity.type
_entity.pdbx_description
1 polymer ?
#
loop_
_entity_poly.entity_id
_entity_poly.type
_entity_poly.pdbx_seq_one_letter_code
_entity_poly.pdbx_strand_id
1 'polypeptide(L)' 'IVNLQAAEFLDSAAIGTLVALTKQARDAGGNLWLVNVPAPIVQVLRLLRLDQFFEICDDVESALALRSTSQRIPVPVGSF' A
#
# COMPACT_ATOMS: atom_id res chain seq x y z
N ILE A 1 -5.95 -0.30 2.30
CA ILE A 1 -5.06 0.10 3.42
C ILE A 1 -5.00 -1.10 4.36
N VAL A 2 -3.81 -1.55 4.74
CA VAL A 2 -3.59 -2.70 5.62
C VAL A 2 -2.75 -2.25 6.79
N ASN A 3 -3.28 -2.35 8.02
CA ASN A 3 -2.54 -2.02 9.23
C ASN A 3 -1.78 -3.25 9.74
N LEU A 4 -0.46 -3.12 9.86
CA LEU A 4 0.44 -4.18 10.33
C LEU A 4 0.98 -3.93 11.76
N GLN A 5 0.38 -3.01 12.52
CA GLN A 5 0.81 -2.68 13.89
C GLN A 5 0.92 -3.90 14.82
N ALA A 6 -0.01 -4.84 14.71
CA ALA A 6 -0.05 -6.05 15.52
C ALA A 6 0.67 -7.25 14.86
N ALA A 7 1.25 -7.06 13.67
CA ALA A 7 2.00 -8.11 13.00
C ALA A 7 3.39 -8.22 13.62
N GLU A 8 3.77 -9.40 14.13
CA GLU A 8 5.10 -9.62 14.70
C GLU A 8 6.09 -10.15 13.66
N PHE A 9 5.60 -10.93 12.69
CA PHE A 9 6.38 -11.46 11.59
C PHE A 9 5.49 -11.69 10.35
N LEU A 10 6.13 -11.78 9.19
CA LEU A 10 5.51 -12.26 7.95
C LEU A 10 6.30 -13.48 7.45
N ASP A 11 5.61 -14.59 7.28
CA ASP A 11 6.12 -15.78 6.63
C ASP A 11 5.95 -15.70 5.09
N SER A 12 6.49 -16.69 4.38
CA SER A 12 6.48 -16.74 2.92
C SER A 12 5.07 -16.73 2.32
N ALA A 13 4.07 -17.31 3.01
CA ALA A 13 2.69 -17.30 2.54
C ALA A 13 2.09 -15.89 2.69
N ALA A 14 2.28 -15.25 3.85
CA ALA A 14 1.81 -13.88 4.08
C ALA A 14 2.40 -12.89 3.07
N ILE A 15 3.69 -13.03 2.77
CA ILE A 15 4.38 -12.23 1.74
C ILE A 15 3.77 -12.47 0.35
N GLY A 16 3.57 -13.73 -0.03
CA GLY A 16 2.94 -14.07 -1.32
C GLY A 16 1.53 -13.51 -1.45
N THR A 17 0.73 -13.58 -0.39
CA THR A 17 -0.62 -12.99 -0.34
C THR A 17 -0.57 -11.47 -0.49
N LEU A 18 0.33 -10.78 0.20
CA LEU A 18 0.47 -9.32 0.07
C LEU A 18 0.84 -8.91 -1.36
N VAL A 19 1.77 -9.62 -1.99
CA VAL A 19 2.14 -9.37 -3.39
C VAL A 19 0.95 -9.59 -4.33
N ALA A 20 0.20 -10.67 -4.14
CA ALA A 20 -0.99 -10.97 -4.93
C ALA A 20 -2.09 -9.90 -4.76
N LEU A 21 -2.35 -9.47 -3.53
CA LEU A 21 -3.30 -8.41 -3.22
C LEU A 21 -2.88 -7.07 -3.83
N THR A 22 -1.59 -6.75 -3.79
CA THR A 22 -1.06 -5.52 -4.39
C THR A 22 -1.23 -5.55 -5.90
N LYS A 23 -0.92 -6.70 -6.53
CA LYS A 23 -1.14 -6.89 -7.96
C LYS A 23 -2.63 -6.74 -8.31
N GLN A 24 -3.52 -7.36 -7.55
CA GLN A 24 -4.96 -7.28 -7.77
C GLN A 24 -5.50 -5.85 -7.58
N ALA A 25 -5.02 -5.12 -6.57
CA ALA A 25 -5.37 -3.72 -6.37
C ALA A 25 -4.94 -2.86 -7.57
N ARG A 26 -3.69 -3.05 -8.05
CA ARG A 26 -3.17 -2.35 -9.23
C ARG A 26 -3.94 -2.69 -10.50
N ASP A 27 -4.31 -3.95 -10.69
CA ASP A 27 -5.12 -4.41 -11.82
C ASP A 27 -6.52 -3.75 -11.82
N ALA A 28 -7.10 -3.57 -10.63
CA ALA A 28 -8.34 -2.82 -10.42
C ALA A 28 -8.18 -1.29 -10.49
N GLY A 29 -6.99 -0.77 -10.83
CA GLY A 29 -6.71 0.67 -10.90
C GLY A 29 -6.57 1.37 -9.54
N GLY A 30 -6.39 0.60 -8.46
CA GLY A 30 -6.12 1.09 -7.11
C GLY A 30 -4.70 0.80 -6.64
N ASN A 31 -4.36 1.26 -5.44
CA ASN A 31 -3.10 0.94 -4.78
C ASN A 31 -3.34 0.28 -3.42
N LEU A 32 -2.34 -0.50 -2.98
CA LEU A 32 -2.32 -1.11 -1.66
C LEU A 32 -1.29 -0.39 -0.79
N TRP A 33 -1.78 0.29 0.25
CA TRP A 33 -0.96 0.95 1.25
C TRP A 33 -0.85 0.08 2.50
N LEU A 34 0.39 -0.18 2.93
CA LEU A 34 0.73 -0.80 4.21
C LEU A 34 1.00 0.31 5.22
N VAL A 35 0.40 0.24 6.40
CA VAL A 35 0.56 1.25 7.45
C VAL A 35 1.03 0.63 8.75
N ASN A 36 1.76 1.42 9.55
CA ASN A 36 2.24 1.04 10.86
C ASN A 36 3.05 -0.27 10.84
N VAL A 37 3.88 -0.44 9.81
CA VAL A 37 4.68 -1.65 9.58
C VAL A 37 5.88 -1.67 10.54
N PRO A 38 6.04 -2.70 11.38
CA PRO A 38 7.18 -2.80 12.27
C PRO A 38 8.51 -2.83 11.52
N ALA A 39 9.54 -2.20 12.08
CA ALA A 39 10.91 -2.18 11.55
C ALA A 39 11.44 -3.57 11.10
N PRO A 40 11.30 -4.66 11.87
CA PRO A 40 11.77 -5.98 11.44
C PRO A 40 11.07 -6.48 10.16
N ILE A 41 9.77 -6.21 10.02
CA ILE A 41 9.00 -6.59 8.83
C ILE A 41 9.44 -5.75 7.63
N VAL A 42 9.63 -4.44 7.81
CA VAL A 42 10.17 -3.55 6.77
C VAL A 42 11.54 -4.04 6.29
N GLN A 43 12.40 -4.48 7.20
CA GLN A 43 13.73 -4.99 6.87
C GLN A 43 13.65 -6.27 6.05
N VAL A 44 12.76 -7.20 6.40
CA VAL A 44 12.49 -8.42 5.61
C VAL A 44 11.98 -8.04 4.21
N LEU A 45 11.04 -7.11 4.11
CA LEU A 45 10.53 -6.65 2.81
C LEU A 45 11.62 -6.03 1.95
N ARG A 46 12.50 -5.20 2.52
CA ARG A 46 13.66 -4.62 1.80
C ARG A 46 14.67 -5.68 1.36
N LEU A 47 14.97 -6.66 2.22
CA LEU A 47 15.85 -7.78 1.87
C LEU A 47 15.32 -8.56 0.67
N LEU A 48 14.01 -8.75 0.62
CA LEU A 48 13.33 -9.41 -0.49
C LEU A 48 13.07 -8.49 -1.69
N ARG A 49 13.50 -7.21 -1.62
CA ARG A 49 13.22 -6.16 -2.61
C ARG A 49 11.73 -6.03 -2.93
N LEU A 50 10.91 -6.25 -1.91
CA LEU A 50 9.46 -6.10 -1.99
C LEU A 50 8.99 -4.71 -1.59
N ASP A 51 9.84 -3.92 -0.94
CA ASP A 51 9.58 -2.53 -0.60
C ASP A 51 9.26 -1.66 -1.83
N GLN A 52 9.78 -2.00 -3.02
CA GLN A 52 9.44 -1.31 -4.27
C GLN A 52 8.02 -1.64 -4.78
N PHE A 53 7.43 -2.73 -4.33
CA PHE A 53 6.09 -3.15 -4.73
C PHE A 53 5.01 -2.62 -3.79
N PHE A 54 5.35 -2.45 -2.51
CA PHE A 54 4.43 -1.97 -1.49
C PHE A 54 4.62 -0.48 -1.22
N GLU A 55 3.54 0.29 -1.20
CA GLU A 55 3.60 1.63 -0.62
C GLU A 55 3.46 1.51 0.90
N ILE A 56 4.55 1.80 1.62
CA ILE A 56 4.59 1.80 3.08
C ILE A 56 4.41 3.23 3.55
N CYS A 57 3.41 3.47 4.40
CA CYS A 57 3.19 4.73 5.08
C CYS A 57 3.31 4.53 6.60
N ASP A 58 3.61 5.61 7.31
CA ASP A 58 3.73 5.57 8.77
C ASP A 58 2.38 5.28 9.43
N ASP A 59 1.31 5.93 8.97
CA ASP A 59 -0.01 5.89 9.59
C ASP A 59 -1.18 5.81 8.58
N VAL A 60 -2.35 5.47 9.12
CA VAL A 60 -3.60 5.34 8.35
C VAL A 60 -4.01 6.69 7.75
N GLU A 61 -3.78 7.79 8.46
CA GLU A 61 -4.13 9.14 8.01
C GLU A 61 -3.33 9.54 6.76
N SER A 62 -2.02 9.28 6.75
CA SER A 62 -1.15 9.51 5.59
C SER A 62 -1.62 8.70 4.38
N ALA A 63 -1.97 7.42 4.57
CA ALA A 63 -2.50 6.59 3.50
C ALA A 63 -3.86 7.08 2.97
N LEU A 64 -4.73 7.60 3.84
CA LEU A 64 -6.01 8.20 3.45
C LEU A 64 -5.80 9.52 2.68
N ALA A 65 -4.84 10.34 3.09
CA ALA A 65 -4.48 11.57 2.40
C ALA A 65 -3.98 11.31 0.97
N LEU A 66 -3.14 10.27 0.78
CA LEU A 66 -2.70 9.84 -0.56
C LEU A 66 -3.86 9.37 -1.42
N ARG A 67 -4.78 8.56 -0.87
CA ARG A 67 -6.00 8.14 -1.56
C ARG A 67 -6.85 9.34 -2.01
N SER A 68 -6.94 10.39 -1.19
CA SER A 68 -7.72 11.59 -1.52
C SER A 68 -7.09 12.44 -2.64
N THR A 69 -5.78 12.30 -2.88
CA THR A 69 -5.07 13.07 -3.91
C THR A 69 -5.28 12.49 -5.32
N SER A 70 -5.46 11.16 -5.45
CA SER A 70 -5.72 10.49 -6.74
C SER A 70 -7.17 10.55 -7.24
N GLN A 71 -8.08 11.20 -6.52
CA GLN A 71 -9.49 11.37 -6.94
C GLN A 71 -9.79 12.73 -7.58
N ARG A 72 -8.78 13.44 -8.11
CA ARG A 72 -9.01 14.51 -9.09
C ARG A 72 -9.18 13.92 -10.48
N ILE A 73 -10.36 13.36 -10.74
CA ILE A 73 -10.90 13.43 -12.10
C ILE A 73 -11.00 14.92 -12.41
N PRO A 74 -10.34 15.45 -13.45
CA PRO A 74 -10.64 16.79 -13.92
C PRO A 74 -12.09 16.72 -14.40
N VAL A 75 -13.01 17.37 -13.70
CA VAL A 75 -14.29 17.71 -14.31
C VAL A 75 -13.94 18.55 -15.54
N PRO A 76 -14.27 18.12 -16.77
CA PRO A 76 -14.15 19.01 -17.90
C PRO A 76 -15.10 20.17 -17.61
N VAL A 77 -14.53 21.34 -17.32
CA VAL A 77 -15.29 22.58 -17.28
C VAL A 77 -15.63 22.84 -18.74
N GLY A 78 -16.77 22.28 -19.15
CA GLY A 78 -17.33 22.44 -20.47
C GLY A 78 -17.50 23.91 -20.78
N SER A 79 -17.03 24.24 -21.97
CA SER A 79 -17.21 25.48 -22.73
C SER A 79 -18.57 26.12 -22.54
N PHE A 80 -18.57 27.42 -22.22
CA PHE A 80 -19.49 28.42 -22.76
C PHE A 80 -18.74 29.75 -22.90
#